data_AF-A0A954N5E3-F1
#
_entry.id   AF-A0A954N5E3-F1
#
_cell.length_a   1.000
_cell.length_b   1.000
_cell.length_c   1.000
_cell.angle_alpha   90.00
_cell.angle_beta   90.00
_cell.angle_gamma   90.00
#
_symmetry.space_group_name_H-M   'P 1'
#
loop_
_entity.id
_entity.type
_entity.pdbx_description
1 polymer ?
#
loop_
_entity_poly.entity_id
_entity_poly.type
_entity_poly.pdbx_seq_one_letter_code
_entity_poly.pdbx_strand_id
1 'polypeptide(L)'
;MLVAIALFAGLSVRADEQKLAEPQESWSVIHMSKTRIGYSRTRLSQERQGDRVVWKTSAETHLTIRRFGQELKMQHRQETVEAEDGSLLEIRFEMQNPPASSTSSEGKVVGNDLKIKTKILGVETEKTLAWDEEVKSPAYQDRYLKDHPLEEGKTMKFKA
;
A
#
# COMPACT_ATOMS: atom_id res chain seq x y z
N MET A 1 66.01 14.78 6.77
CA MET A 1 65.12 15.80 6.18
C MET A 1 64.66 15.32 4.82
N LEU A 2 63.44 14.76 4.74
CA LEU A 2 62.49 14.92 3.63
C LEU A 2 61.19 14.23 4.06
N VAL A 3 60.13 15.01 4.30
CA VAL A 3 58.79 14.51 4.60
C VAL A 3 58.02 14.51 3.29
N ALA A 4 57.56 13.34 2.84
CA ALA A 4 56.67 13.21 1.69
C ALA A 4 55.22 13.35 2.18
N ILE A 5 54.58 14.46 1.83
CA ILE A 5 53.16 14.69 2.08
C ILE A 5 52.37 14.02 0.95
N ALA A 6 51.65 12.95 1.26
CA ALA A 6 50.68 12.36 0.37
C ALA A 6 49.37 13.18 0.43
N LEU A 7 49.00 13.81 -0.68
CA LEU A 7 47.68 14.44 -0.85
C LEU A 7 46.61 13.34 -0.91
N PHE A 8 45.70 13.32 0.07
CA PHE A 8 44.43 12.62 -0.06
C PHE A 8 43.52 13.42 -1.00
N ALA A 9 43.36 12.94 -2.23
CA ALA A 9 42.31 13.41 -3.12
C ALA A 9 40.95 12.96 -2.56
N GLY A 10 40.12 13.93 -2.18
CA GLY A 10 38.75 13.68 -1.73
C GLY A 10 37.91 13.04 -2.82
N LEU A 11 37.64 11.75 -2.69
CA LEU A 11 36.52 11.10 -3.35
C LEU A 11 35.24 11.62 -2.69
N SER A 12 34.70 12.71 -3.23
CA SER A 12 33.30 13.06 -3.01
C SER A 12 32.46 11.94 -3.63
N VAL A 13 32.05 10.98 -2.81
CA VAL A 13 30.93 10.10 -3.13
C VAL A 13 29.72 11.01 -3.26
N ARG A 14 29.37 11.38 -4.49
CA ARG A 14 28.01 11.87 -4.75
C ARG A 14 27.10 10.72 -4.36
N ALA A 15 26.30 10.92 -3.31
CA ALA A 15 25.18 10.05 -3.03
C ALA A 15 24.39 9.95 -4.35
N ASP A 16 24.37 8.75 -4.92
CA ASP A 16 23.62 8.49 -6.14
C ASP A 16 22.17 8.76 -5.78
N GLU A 17 21.64 9.88 -6.26
CA GLU A 17 20.30 10.32 -5.88
C GLU A 17 19.34 9.40 -6.64
N GLN A 18 19.04 8.24 -6.03
CA GLN A 18 18.25 7.19 -6.66
C GLN A 18 16.93 7.81 -7.13
N LYS A 19 16.77 7.85 -8.45
CA LYS A 19 15.56 8.37 -9.10
C LYS A 19 14.41 7.43 -8.78
N LEU A 20 13.34 7.98 -8.21
CA LEU A 20 12.12 7.22 -7.94
C LEU A 20 11.50 6.73 -9.26
N ALA A 21 10.95 5.52 -9.24
CA ALA A 21 10.20 4.98 -10.36
C ALA A 21 8.97 5.84 -10.65
N GLU A 22 8.61 5.93 -11.93
CA GLU A 22 7.38 6.61 -12.35
C GLU A 22 6.16 5.91 -11.72
N PRO A 23 5.15 6.66 -11.25
CA PRO A 23 3.93 6.10 -10.71
C PRO A 23 3.25 5.16 -11.72
N GLN A 24 2.86 3.98 -11.25
CA GLN A 24 2.10 3.02 -12.02
C GLN A 24 0.62 3.15 -11.69
N GLU A 25 -0.23 2.94 -12.69
CA GLU A 25 -1.67 3.01 -12.54
C GLU A 25 -2.34 1.87 -13.29
N SER A 26 -3.33 1.24 -12.66
CA SER A 26 -4.15 0.20 -13.26
C SER A 26 -5.63 0.46 -13.00
N TRP A 27 -6.44 0.04 -13.96
CA TRP A 27 -7.90 0.12 -13.89
C TRP A 27 -8.48 -1.28 -14.04
N SER A 28 -9.51 -1.59 -13.27
CA SER A 28 -10.23 -2.86 -13.39
C SER A 28 -11.72 -2.61 -13.50
N VAL A 29 -12.41 -3.47 -14.26
CA VAL A 29 -13.87 -3.45 -14.36
C VAL A 29 -14.42 -4.57 -13.49
N ILE A 30 -15.34 -4.23 -12.60
CA ILE A 30 -15.91 -5.18 -11.65
C ILE A 30 -17.26 -5.67 -12.21
N HIS A 31 -17.35 -6.99 -12.40
CA HIS A 31 -18.57 -7.66 -12.83
C HIS A 31 -19.12 -8.53 -11.70
N MET A 32 -20.44 -8.61 -11.65
CA MET A 32 -21.15 -9.59 -10.85
C MET A 32 -22.06 -10.38 -11.79
N SER A 33 -21.78 -11.67 -11.91
CA SER A 33 -22.29 -12.49 -13.03
C SER A 33 -21.88 -11.85 -14.37
N LYS A 34 -22.84 -11.54 -15.26
CA LYS A 34 -22.55 -10.91 -16.57
C LYS A 34 -22.80 -9.40 -16.57
N THR A 35 -23.07 -8.82 -15.40
CA THR A 35 -23.42 -7.40 -15.27
C THR A 35 -22.24 -6.64 -14.72
N ARG A 36 -21.83 -5.56 -15.41
CA ARG A 36 -20.87 -4.60 -14.86
C ARG A 36 -21.53 -3.89 -13.68
N ILE A 37 -20.88 -3.93 -12.52
CA ILE A 37 -21.34 -3.28 -11.30
C ILE A 37 -20.39 -2.19 -10.82
N GLY A 38 -19.23 -2.02 -11.44
CA GLY A 38 -18.30 -1.02 -10.97
C GLY A 38 -16.96 -1.00 -11.69
N TYR A 39 -16.03 -0.31 -11.05
CA TYR A 39 -14.63 -0.25 -11.44
C TYR A 39 -13.75 0.01 -10.22
N SER A 40 -12.47 -0.31 -10.35
CA SER A 40 -11.44 0.12 -9.42
C SER A 40 -10.29 0.79 -10.16
N ARG A 41 -9.63 1.71 -9.46
CA ARG A 41 -8.39 2.36 -9.86
C ARG A 41 -7.36 2.08 -8.78
N THR A 42 -6.21 1.53 -9.17
CA THR A 42 -5.07 1.35 -8.26
C THR A 42 -3.90 2.18 -8.75
N ARG A 43 -3.30 2.96 -7.86
CA ARG A 43 -2.09 3.74 -8.12
C ARG A 43 -0.99 3.30 -7.18
N LEU A 44 0.18 2.98 -7.72
CA LEU A 44 1.40 2.62 -6.99
C LEU A 44 2.46 3.66 -7.29
N SER A 45 3.08 4.23 -6.26
CA SER A 45 4.15 5.23 -6.39
C SER A 45 5.20 5.07 -5.31
N GLN A 46 6.41 5.52 -5.59
CA GLN A 46 7.45 5.67 -4.57
C GLN A 46 7.47 7.12 -4.04
N GLU A 47 7.82 7.29 -2.77
CA GLU A 47 8.00 8.59 -2.14
C GLU A 47 9.21 8.55 -1.19
N ARG A 48 9.96 9.65 -1.09
CA ARG A 48 10.98 9.79 -0.04
C ARG A 48 10.35 10.28 1.25
N GLN A 49 10.58 9.56 2.34
CA GLN A 49 10.25 9.96 3.70
C GLN A 49 11.52 10.04 4.54
N GLY A 50 12.10 11.24 4.65
CA GLY A 50 13.45 11.40 5.21
C GLY A 50 14.46 10.66 4.33
N ASP A 51 15.28 9.80 4.94
CA ASP A 51 16.35 9.07 4.26
C ASP A 51 15.90 7.74 3.64
N ARG A 52 14.62 7.36 3.76
CA ARG A 52 14.08 6.12 3.21
C ARG A 52 13.13 6.37 2.05
N VAL A 53 13.15 5.46 1.08
CA VAL A 53 12.10 5.35 0.05
C VAL A 53 11.01 4.43 0.58
N VAL A 54 9.76 4.86 0.44
CA VAL A 54 8.57 4.05 0.75
C VAL A 54 7.72 3.88 -0.49
N TRP A 55 6.94 2.80 -0.51
CA TRP A 55 5.92 2.58 -1.52
C TRP A 55 4.56 3.00 -0.98
N LYS A 56 3.82 3.76 -1.78
CA LYS A 56 2.44 4.15 -1.52
C LYS A 56 1.53 3.50 -2.54
N THR A 57 0.52 2.80 -2.05
CA THR A 57 -0.56 2.23 -2.88
C THR A 57 -1.86 2.89 -2.50
N SER A 58 -2.61 3.38 -3.49
CA SER A 58 -3.99 3.85 -3.31
C SER A 58 -4.90 3.05 -4.22
N ALA A 59 -5.88 2.36 -3.65
CA ALA A 59 -6.92 1.64 -4.37
C ALA A 59 -8.27 2.30 -4.10
N GLU A 60 -8.95 2.73 -5.15
CA GLU A 60 -10.28 3.34 -5.08
C GLU A 60 -11.25 2.49 -5.88
N THR A 61 -12.39 2.14 -5.27
CA THR A 61 -13.39 1.26 -5.86
C THR A 61 -14.76 1.91 -5.81
N HIS A 62 -15.47 1.87 -6.94
CA HIS A 62 -16.84 2.36 -7.09
C HIS A 62 -17.74 1.21 -7.49
N LEU A 63 -18.79 0.96 -6.71
CA LEU A 63 -19.76 -0.11 -6.93
C LEU A 63 -21.19 0.41 -6.94
N THR A 64 -21.99 -0.09 -7.86
CA THR A 64 -23.45 0.05 -7.91
C THR A 64 -24.06 -1.32 -8.16
N ILE A 65 -24.74 -1.84 -7.14
CA ILE A 65 -25.37 -3.17 -7.16
C ILE A 65 -26.88 -2.98 -7.18
N ARG A 66 -27.57 -3.65 -8.11
CA ARG A 66 -29.04 -3.65 -8.20
C ARG A 66 -29.58 -5.06 -7.99
N ARG A 67 -30.37 -5.27 -6.94
CA ARG A 67 -31.03 -6.55 -6.64
C ARG A 67 -32.39 -6.29 -5.99
N PHE A 68 -33.39 -7.09 -6.34
CA PHE A 68 -34.75 -7.03 -5.75
C PHE A 68 -35.38 -5.62 -5.77
N GLY A 69 -35.13 -4.85 -6.83
CA GLY A 69 -35.62 -3.45 -6.95
C GLY A 69 -34.88 -2.44 -6.06
N GLN A 70 -33.88 -2.85 -5.30
CA GLN A 70 -33.05 -1.98 -4.46
C GLN A 70 -31.70 -1.71 -5.14
N GLU A 71 -31.21 -0.48 -4.98
CA GLU A 71 -29.90 -0.04 -5.45
C GLU A 71 -28.99 0.23 -4.25
N LEU A 72 -27.83 -0.44 -4.23
CA LEU A 72 -26.76 -0.24 -3.26
C LEU A 72 -25.59 0.44 -3.94
N LYS A 73 -25.18 1.61 -3.45
CA LYS A 73 -23.99 2.34 -3.94
C LYS A 73 -22.92 2.31 -2.87
N MET A 74 -21.75 1.83 -3.23
CA MET A 74 -20.60 1.79 -2.33
C MET A 74 -19.39 2.41 -3.01
N GLN A 75 -18.66 3.21 -2.24
CA GLN A 75 -17.32 3.66 -2.60
C GLN A 75 -16.40 3.27 -1.47
N HIS A 76 -15.23 2.74 -1.79
CA HIS A 76 -14.18 2.61 -0.78
C HIS A 76 -12.83 3.04 -1.31
N ARG A 77 -12.01 3.55 -0.42
CA ARG A 77 -10.63 3.91 -0.68
C ARG A 77 -9.76 3.20 0.35
N GLN A 78 -8.72 2.53 -0.13
CA GLN A 78 -7.67 1.96 0.70
C GLN A 78 -6.35 2.58 0.31
N GLU A 79 -5.57 2.98 1.30
CA GLU A 79 -4.19 3.43 1.11
C GLU A 79 -3.25 2.60 1.98
N THR A 80 -2.12 2.17 1.45
CA THR A 80 -1.05 1.59 2.23
C THR A 80 0.25 2.33 1.98
N VAL A 81 1.06 2.43 3.03
CA VAL A 81 2.46 2.83 2.98
C VAL A 81 3.28 1.64 3.46
N GLU A 82 4.25 1.22 2.67
CA GLU A 82 5.10 0.08 3.00
C GLU A 82 6.58 0.40 2.73
N ALA A 83 7.46 -0.29 3.45
CA ALA A 83 8.88 -0.27 3.19
C ALA A 83 9.22 -1.05 1.90
N GLU A 84 10.47 -0.92 1.45
CA GLU A 84 10.96 -1.57 0.23
C GLU A 84 10.78 -3.10 0.26
N ASP A 85 11.02 -3.71 1.42
CA ASP A 85 10.87 -5.13 1.70
C ASP A 85 9.40 -5.60 1.84
N GLY A 86 8.44 -4.70 1.60
CA GLY A 86 7.00 -4.97 1.69
C GLY A 86 6.41 -4.88 3.10
N SER A 87 7.20 -4.54 4.12
CA SER A 87 6.69 -4.42 5.49
C SER A 87 5.71 -3.24 5.59
N LEU A 88 4.52 -3.48 6.14
CA LEU A 88 3.48 -2.46 6.31
C LEU A 88 3.94 -1.40 7.31
N LEU A 89 3.78 -0.12 6.96
CA LEU A 89 4.06 1.01 7.85
C LEU A 89 2.75 1.66 8.30
N GLU A 90 1.89 1.98 7.34
CA GLU A 90 0.61 2.66 7.57
C GLU A 90 -0.47 2.12 6.63
N ILE A 91 -1.71 2.06 7.09
CA ILE A 91 -2.89 1.74 6.30
C ILE A 91 -4.00 2.74 6.59
N ARG A 92 -4.74 3.13 5.56
CA ARG A 92 -5.97 3.92 5.70
C ARG A 92 -7.07 3.27 4.89
N PHE A 93 -8.27 3.30 5.43
CA PHE A 93 -9.44 2.75 4.79
C PHE A 93 -10.62 3.68 5.01
N GLU A 94 -11.36 3.97 3.96
CA GLU A 94 -12.61 4.71 4.01
C GLU A 94 -13.67 3.97 3.20
N MET A 95 -14.88 3.90 3.73
CA MET A 95 -16.04 3.33 3.06
C MET A 95 -17.22 4.28 3.15
N GLN A 96 -17.84 4.56 2.02
CA GLN A 96 -19.10 5.28 1.90
C GLN A 96 -20.15 4.32 1.34
N ASN A 97 -21.28 4.20 2.04
CA ASN A 97 -22.38 3.32 1.62
C ASN A 97 -23.75 3.97 1.91
N PRO A 98 -24.16 5.02 1.19
CA PRO A 98 -25.42 5.69 1.44
C PRO A 98 -26.63 4.75 1.31
N PRO A 99 -27.67 4.88 2.18
CA PRO A 99 -27.83 5.92 3.21
C PRO A 99 -27.11 5.61 4.54
N ALA A 100 -26.41 4.49 4.66
CA ALA A 100 -25.62 4.21 5.85
C ALA A 100 -24.45 5.20 5.98
N SER A 101 -24.03 5.42 7.23
CA SER A 101 -22.92 6.33 7.50
C SER A 101 -21.58 5.77 7.03
N SER A 102 -20.65 6.66 6.75
CA SER A 102 -19.29 6.27 6.38
C SER A 102 -18.56 5.61 7.56
N THR A 103 -17.62 4.74 7.21
CA THR A 103 -16.65 4.16 8.11
C THR A 103 -15.26 4.59 7.68
N SER A 104 -14.42 5.03 8.61
CA SER A 104 -12.99 5.22 8.35
C SER A 104 -12.16 4.41 9.34
N SER A 105 -10.97 3.99 8.91
CA SER A 105 -9.97 3.37 9.77
C SER A 105 -8.57 3.78 9.36
N GLU A 106 -7.72 3.99 10.35
CA GLU A 106 -6.29 4.28 10.18
C GLU A 106 -5.51 3.29 11.02
N GLY A 107 -4.48 2.69 10.44
CA GLY A 107 -3.60 1.74 11.09
C GLY A 107 -2.15 2.17 10.96
N LYS A 108 -1.37 2.03 12.02
CA LYS A 108 0.08 2.26 12.01
C LYS A 108 0.81 1.16 12.75
N VAL A 109 1.85 0.62 12.12
CA VAL A 109 2.74 -0.35 12.76
C VAL A 109 3.77 0.40 13.61
N VAL A 110 3.87 0.04 14.89
CA VAL A 110 4.81 0.61 15.86
C VAL A 110 5.44 -0.54 16.64
N GLY A 111 6.68 -0.89 16.30
CA GLY A 111 7.28 -2.14 16.79
C GLY A 111 6.46 -3.33 16.33
N ASN A 112 6.16 -4.26 17.24
CA ASN A 112 5.41 -5.48 16.95
C ASN A 112 3.89 -5.30 17.13
N ASP A 113 3.40 -4.06 17.05
CA ASP A 113 2.00 -3.73 17.28
C ASP A 113 1.41 -2.95 16.10
N LEU A 114 0.23 -3.34 15.65
CA LEU A 114 -0.61 -2.56 14.75
C LEU A 114 -1.64 -1.80 15.58
N LYS A 115 -1.48 -0.47 15.64
CA LYS A 115 -2.42 0.44 16.30
C LYS A 115 -3.47 0.89 15.29
N ILE A 116 -4.74 0.61 15.56
CA ILE A 116 -5.86 0.90 14.67
C ILE A 116 -6.81 1.86 15.36
N LYS A 117 -7.18 2.93 14.64
CA LYS A 117 -8.24 3.86 14.99
C LYS A 117 -9.37 3.70 13.99
N THR A 118 -10.59 3.47 14.46
CA THR A 118 -11.77 3.30 13.60
C THR A 118 -12.85 4.29 14.01
N LYS A 119 -13.42 5.00 13.03
CA LYS A 119 -14.53 5.92 13.23
C LYS A 119 -15.77 5.43 12.49
N ILE A 120 -16.84 5.19 13.22
CA ILE A 120 -18.15 4.77 12.71
C ILE A 120 -19.19 5.68 13.35
N LEU A 121 -20.07 6.30 12.55
CA LEU A 121 -21.12 7.18 13.08
C LEU A 121 -20.58 8.32 13.98
N GLY A 122 -19.37 8.80 13.69
CA GLY A 122 -18.71 9.83 14.51
C GLY A 122 -18.05 9.31 15.78
N VAL A 123 -18.34 8.07 16.19
CA VAL A 123 -17.73 7.41 17.35
C VAL A 123 -16.38 6.82 16.95
N GLU A 124 -15.34 7.22 17.69
CA GLU A 124 -13.99 6.74 17.49
C GLU A 124 -13.67 5.61 18.50
N THR A 125 -13.02 4.57 18.01
CA THR A 125 -12.51 3.46 18.81
C THR A 125 -11.06 3.18 18.44
N GLU A 126 -10.26 2.78 19.42
CA GLU A 126 -8.87 2.39 19.20
C GLU A 126 -8.67 0.93 19.62
N LYS A 127 -7.84 0.21 18.87
CA LYS A 127 -7.42 -1.16 19.17
C LYS A 127 -5.95 -1.32 18.86
N THR A 128 -5.27 -2.16 19.63
CA THR A 128 -3.91 -2.61 19.34
C THR A 128 -3.94 -4.10 19.09
N LEU A 129 -3.33 -4.53 18.00
CA LEU A 129 -3.18 -5.94 17.63
C LEU A 129 -1.69 -6.27 17.60
N ALA A 130 -1.34 -7.47 18.08
CA ALA A 130 -0.01 -8.01 17.81
C ALA A 130 0.19 -8.10 16.29
N TRP A 131 1.30 -7.55 15.81
CA TRP A 131 1.66 -7.48 14.40
C TRP A 131 2.85 -8.39 14.12
N ASP A 132 2.72 -9.15 13.04
CA ASP A 132 3.73 -10.10 12.60
C ASP A 132 4.51 -9.48 11.45
N GLU A 133 5.80 -9.20 11.67
CA GLU A 133 6.67 -8.50 10.70
C GLU A 133 6.88 -9.30 9.40
N GLU A 134 6.58 -10.60 9.38
CA GLU A 134 6.65 -11.41 8.16
C GLU A 134 5.46 -11.17 7.22
N VAL A 135 4.36 -10.55 7.71
CA VAL A 135 3.20 -10.22 6.88
C VAL A 135 3.53 -9.03 5.98
N LYS A 136 3.40 -9.24 4.68
CA LYS A 136 3.69 -8.24 3.65
C LYS A 136 2.43 -7.48 3.23
N SER A 137 2.59 -6.19 3.00
CA SER A 137 1.53 -5.30 2.53
C SER A 137 1.02 -5.76 1.15
N PRO A 138 -0.29 -5.59 0.83
CA PRO A 138 -0.93 -6.22 -0.33
C PRO A 138 -0.34 -5.91 -1.71
N ALA A 139 0.39 -4.81 -1.88
CA ALA A 139 1.01 -4.47 -3.17
C ALA A 139 2.37 -5.15 -3.36
N TYR A 140 2.98 -5.65 -2.27
CA TYR A 140 4.31 -6.26 -2.32
C TYR A 140 4.33 -7.51 -3.21
N GLN A 141 3.29 -8.34 -3.14
CA GLN A 141 3.22 -9.59 -3.88
C GLN A 141 3.26 -9.33 -5.39
N ASP A 142 2.50 -8.35 -5.87
CA ASP A 142 2.48 -7.96 -7.29
C ASP A 142 3.84 -7.40 -7.74
N ARG A 143 4.48 -6.56 -6.91
CA ARG A 143 5.83 -6.06 -7.21
C ARG A 143 6.85 -7.20 -7.27
N TYR A 144 6.83 -8.05 -6.25
CA TYR A 144 7.77 -9.14 -6.12
C TYR A 144 7.66 -10.11 -7.30
N LEU A 145 6.44 -10.46 -7.72
CA LEU A 145 6.19 -11.34 -8.85
C LEU A 145 6.54 -10.70 -10.21
N LYS A 146 6.52 -9.38 -10.32
CA LYS A 146 6.97 -8.67 -11.51
C LYS A 146 8.48 -8.81 -11.70
N ASP A 147 9.23 -8.71 -10.60
CA ASP A 147 10.69 -8.81 -10.61
C ASP A 147 11.17 -10.27 -10.54
N HIS A 148 10.33 -11.17 -10.00
CA HIS A 148 10.59 -12.60 -9.84
C HIS A 148 9.42 -13.42 -10.42
N PRO A 149 9.29 -13.50 -11.76
CA PRO A 149 8.24 -14.30 -12.39
C PRO A 149 8.30 -15.76 -11.96
N LEU A 150 7.13 -16.38 -11.82
CA LEU A 150 7.05 -17.82 -11.51
C LEU A 150 7.49 -18.64 -12.73
N GLU A 151 8.35 -19.61 -12.49
CA GLU A 151 8.65 -20.66 -13.47
C GLU A 151 7.54 -21.73 -13.45
N GLU A 152 7.45 -22.48 -14.54
CA GLU A 152 6.52 -23.61 -14.65
C GLU A 152 6.72 -24.61 -13.50
N GLY A 153 5.62 -24.98 -12.85
CA GLY A 153 5.63 -25.93 -11.72
C GLY A 153 6.18 -25.38 -10.41
N LYS A 154 6.65 -24.12 -10.33
CA LYS A 154 7.09 -23.50 -9.08
C LYS A 154 5.93 -22.91 -8.29
N THR A 155 6.06 -22.96 -6.96
CA THR A 155 5.10 -22.35 -6.02
C THR A 155 5.81 -21.28 -5.20
N MET A 156 5.15 -20.14 -5.03
CA MET A 156 5.55 -19.08 -4.13
C MET A 156 4.46 -18.88 -3.08
N LYS A 157 4.86 -18.63 -1.82
CA LYS A 157 3.94 -18.46 -0.70
C LYS A 157 4.29 -17.17 0.03
N PHE A 158 3.25 -16.47 0.44
CA PHE A 158 3.33 -15.30 1.30
C PHE A 158 2.50 -15.56 2.55
N LYS A 159 2.94 -15.02 3.69
CA LYS A 159 2.14 -14.99 4.91
C LYS A 159 1.03 -13.95 4.76
N ALA A 160 -0.16 -14.26 5.27
CA ALA A 160 -1.35 -13.41 5.21
C ALA A 160 -2.02 -13.37 6.58
#